data_AF-A0A015UPJ3-F1
#
_entry.id   AF-A0A015UPJ3-F1
#
_cell.length_a   1.000
_cell.length_b   1.000
_cell.length_c   1.000
_cell.angle_alpha   90.00
_cell.angle_beta   90.00
_cell.angle_gamma   90.00
#
_symmetry.space_group_name_H-M   'P 1'
#
loop_
_entity.id
_entity.type
_entity.pdbx_description
1 polymer ?
#
loop_
_entity_poly.entity_id
_entity_poly.type
_entity_poly.pdbx_seq_one_letter_code
_entity_poly.pdbx_strand_id
1 'polypeptide(L)'
;MDKVSIVLLLVLICGCSSMNQKMNDGIERIPIDVHNVSRDASLFIDKIELVPLETNDSSLLHKYRKVMYDKETDVYAVYTREQVIFTFSGNGAFISNSKKMQGQGPDEYHMAIDVKFNPYLQGLDLLNPYGTIYTYSLDFKLLAKRKIKPEFPIDHLIAFNTEEYIFTYPSLWTDQEVAFANLRTQQIYNANYNGTISSGNSMDKECFYKIGDNFYFIPPGINYYFYRIDTKEMKFTPMMYLDFGDSEIKEEGLPGRAAGKRTDLDEERLRVVKEMQDRSQFLKHSNNHFVPLIKFFNEDYVYVYFVKSTQGFGSNFIYNRKTKESFLTNEGKPFIMNCCFAIVDNILLSIHQPEYVSRLVDQRFMSSEEIRKMEQIKEDDNPVIIKYYLKR
;
A
#
# COMPACT_ATOMS: atom_id res chain seq x y z
N MET A 1 56.27 49.53 -22.17
CA MET A 1 55.95 49.38 -23.60
C MET A 1 56.38 47.98 -24.03
N ASP A 2 55.56 46.96 -24.25
CA ASP A 2 54.17 46.66 -23.91
C ASP A 2 54.08 45.14 -23.81
N LYS A 3 53.35 44.64 -22.81
CA LYS A 3 53.16 43.21 -22.56
C LYS A 3 52.05 42.68 -23.46
N VAL A 4 52.38 41.74 -24.33
CA VAL A 4 51.42 40.94 -25.11
C VAL A 4 51.43 39.50 -24.60
N SER A 5 50.22 38.97 -24.43
CA SER A 5 49.84 37.56 -24.33
C SER A 5 50.21 36.77 -23.06
N ILE A 6 49.26 36.63 -22.14
CA ILE A 6 48.97 35.32 -21.51
C ILE A 6 47.47 35.04 -21.60
N VAL A 7 47.22 33.83 -22.08
CA VAL A 7 45.99 33.17 -22.45
C VAL A 7 45.36 32.45 -21.24
N LEU A 8 44.02 32.36 -21.24
CA LEU A 8 43.15 31.41 -20.51
C LEU A 8 43.38 31.18 -19.01
N LEU A 9 42.48 31.70 -18.17
CA LEU A 9 41.72 30.92 -17.18
C LEU A 9 40.66 31.83 -16.51
N LEU A 10 39.50 32.01 -17.14
CA LEU A 10 38.31 32.51 -16.45
C LEU A 10 37.31 31.36 -16.39
N VAL A 11 37.49 30.62 -15.30
CA VAL A 11 36.70 29.48 -14.87
C VAL A 11 35.23 29.90 -14.80
N LEU A 12 34.45 29.27 -15.67
CA LEU A 12 33.01 29.07 -15.55
C LEU A 12 32.69 28.51 -14.16
N ILE A 13 32.22 29.37 -13.26
CA ILE A 13 31.42 28.96 -12.10
C ILE A 13 30.12 29.78 -12.15
N CYS A 14 29.38 29.63 -13.24
CA CYS A 14 27.93 29.72 -13.17
C CYS A 14 27.45 28.37 -12.63
N GLY A 15 27.58 28.20 -11.31
CA GLY A 15 26.95 27.10 -10.62
C GLY A 15 25.45 27.20 -10.86
N CYS A 16 24.90 26.21 -11.55
CA CYS A 16 23.47 25.95 -11.58
C CYS A 16 22.96 25.93 -10.14
N SER A 17 22.31 27.01 -9.71
CA SER A 17 21.38 26.93 -8.60
C SER A 17 20.21 26.08 -9.09
N SER A 18 20.32 24.76 -8.93
CA SER A 18 19.13 23.92 -8.97
C SER A 18 18.18 24.48 -7.93
N MET A 19 16.96 24.75 -8.37
CA MET A 19 15.88 25.21 -7.51
C MET A 19 15.48 24.05 -6.61
N ASN A 20 16.29 23.77 -5.60
CA ASN A 20 15.90 22.92 -4.48
C ASN A 20 14.75 23.65 -3.81
N GLN A 21 13.52 23.21 -4.08
CA GLN A 21 12.41 23.50 -3.19
C GLN A 21 12.90 23.17 -1.78
N LYS A 22 13.06 24.20 -0.93
CA LYS A 22 13.37 24.00 0.48
C LYS A 22 12.21 23.21 1.07
N MET A 23 12.39 21.89 1.15
CA MET A 23 11.48 20.99 1.85
C MET A 23 11.46 21.44 3.31
N ASN A 24 10.26 21.50 3.90
CA ASN A 24 10.05 22.08 5.23
C ASN A 24 10.82 21.27 6.31
N ASP A 25 11.43 21.94 7.29
CA ASP A 25 12.32 21.33 8.32
C ASP A 25 11.64 20.27 9.23
N GLY A 26 10.34 19.99 9.02
CA GLY A 26 9.55 19.03 9.79
C GLY A 26 9.22 17.70 9.10
N ILE A 27 9.71 17.44 7.87
CA ILE A 27 9.42 16.20 7.13
C ILE A 27 10.58 15.20 7.32
N GLU A 28 10.28 14.01 7.85
CA GLU A 28 11.28 12.93 7.98
C GLU A 28 11.67 12.37 6.60
N ARG A 29 12.97 12.39 6.26
CA ARG A 29 13.47 11.78 5.02
C ARG A 29 13.88 10.34 5.27
N ILE A 30 13.39 9.43 4.43
CA ILE A 30 13.78 8.03 4.42
C ILE A 30 14.71 7.80 3.24
N PRO A 31 16.04 7.69 3.46
CA PRO A 31 16.98 7.50 2.37
C PRO A 31 16.86 6.09 1.80
N ILE A 32 16.69 5.99 0.48
CA ILE A 32 16.59 4.73 -0.25
C ILE A 32 17.72 4.67 -1.29
N ASP A 33 18.81 4.00 -0.92
CA ASP A 33 19.85 3.62 -1.88
C ASP A 33 19.49 2.28 -2.52
N VAL A 34 18.94 2.36 -3.74
CA VAL A 34 18.52 1.21 -4.54
C VAL A 34 19.67 0.28 -4.98
N HIS A 35 20.92 0.69 -4.76
CA HIS A 35 22.12 -0.08 -5.10
C HIS A 35 22.80 -0.70 -3.88
N ASN A 36 22.45 -0.28 -2.65
CA ASN A 36 23.02 -0.82 -1.42
C ASN A 36 22.32 -2.11 -0.96
N VAL A 37 22.43 -3.15 -1.79
CA VAL A 37 21.86 -4.47 -1.50
C VAL A 37 22.55 -5.08 -0.30
N SER A 38 21.76 -5.51 0.67
CA SER A 38 22.28 -6.06 1.91
C SER A 38 22.89 -7.45 1.70
N ARG A 39 23.98 -7.75 2.42
CA ARG A 39 24.81 -8.94 2.15
C ARG A 39 24.23 -10.24 2.67
N ASP A 40 23.49 -10.20 3.77
CA ASP A 40 22.91 -11.39 4.40
C ASP A 40 21.60 -11.05 5.12
N ALA A 41 20.62 -11.96 5.07
CA ALA A 41 19.33 -11.75 5.71
C ALA A 41 19.38 -11.77 7.25
N SER A 42 20.40 -12.39 7.83
CA SER A 42 20.62 -12.39 9.29
C SER A 42 20.95 -11.01 9.85
N LEU A 43 21.25 -10.01 9.02
CA LEU A 43 21.38 -8.63 9.47
C LEU A 43 20.06 -8.03 9.94
N PHE A 44 18.92 -8.55 9.46
CA PHE A 44 17.61 -7.95 9.71
C PHE A 44 16.52 -8.96 10.09
N ILE A 45 16.58 -10.21 9.65
CA ILE A 45 15.65 -11.28 10.05
C ILE A 45 16.15 -11.95 11.32
N ASP A 46 15.27 -12.04 12.30
CA ASP A 46 15.44 -12.81 13.52
C ASP A 46 14.92 -14.25 13.35
N LYS A 47 13.66 -14.38 12.90
CA LYS A 47 13.02 -15.67 12.62
C LYS A 47 11.92 -15.57 11.57
N ILE A 48 11.53 -16.72 11.03
CA ILE A 48 10.41 -16.86 10.09
C ILE A 48 9.42 -17.88 10.66
N GLU A 49 8.14 -17.53 10.64
CA GLU A 49 7.03 -18.43 11.00
C GLU A 49 6.02 -18.51 9.86
N LEU A 50 5.36 -19.67 9.76
CA LEU A 50 4.32 -19.95 8.78
C LEU A 50 2.96 -20.08 9.48
N VAL A 51 1.94 -19.51 8.86
CA VAL A 51 0.54 -19.72 9.22
C VAL A 51 -0.21 -20.18 7.98
N PRO A 52 -0.27 -21.50 7.73
CA PRO A 52 -1.15 -22.06 6.71
C PRO A 52 -2.60 -21.70 7.05
N LEU A 53 -3.33 -21.12 6.10
CA LEU A 53 -4.76 -20.88 6.28
C LEU A 53 -5.49 -22.22 6.11
N GLU A 54 -6.45 -22.51 7.00
CA GLU A 54 -7.17 -23.79 7.01
C GLU A 54 -7.86 -24.05 5.67
N THR A 55 -7.62 -25.23 5.09
CA THR A 55 -8.21 -25.71 3.83
C THR A 55 -9.36 -26.69 4.10
N ASN A 56 -10.57 -26.33 3.70
CA ASN A 56 -11.76 -27.19 3.67
C ASN A 56 -12.77 -26.68 2.63
N ASP A 57 -13.85 -27.43 2.38
CA ASP A 57 -14.88 -27.07 1.38
C ASP A 57 -15.52 -25.67 1.61
N SER A 58 -15.56 -25.21 2.86
CA SER A 58 -16.11 -23.90 3.22
C SER A 58 -15.09 -22.77 3.07
N SER A 59 -13.80 -23.06 3.21
CA SER A 59 -12.71 -22.07 3.27
C SER A 59 -11.83 -22.02 2.02
N LEU A 60 -12.04 -22.88 1.02
CA LEU A 60 -11.21 -22.94 -0.18
C LEU A 60 -11.15 -21.58 -0.90
N LEU A 61 -9.93 -21.05 -1.05
CA LEU A 61 -9.65 -19.74 -1.64
C LEU A 61 -8.47 -19.85 -2.62
N HIS A 62 -8.66 -19.36 -3.85
CA HIS A 62 -7.62 -19.42 -4.88
C HIS A 62 -7.04 -18.03 -5.19
N LYS A 63 -7.87 -17.08 -5.64
CA LYS A 63 -7.37 -15.76 -6.09
C LYS A 63 -7.82 -14.66 -5.14
N TYR A 64 -6.87 -14.08 -4.42
CA TYR A 64 -7.13 -12.93 -3.56
C TYR A 64 -6.80 -11.59 -4.24
N ARG A 65 -7.48 -10.53 -3.76
CA ARG A 65 -7.30 -9.13 -4.14
C ARG A 65 -6.58 -8.33 -3.06
N LYS A 66 -7.01 -8.48 -1.80
CA LYS A 66 -6.51 -7.75 -0.63
C LYS A 66 -6.46 -8.71 0.55
N VAL A 67 -5.41 -8.60 1.36
CA VAL A 67 -5.28 -9.31 2.63
C VAL A 67 -5.02 -8.28 3.71
N MET A 68 -5.70 -8.43 4.83
CA MET A 68 -5.60 -7.56 5.98
C MET A 68 -5.43 -8.40 7.22
N TYR A 69 -4.84 -7.80 8.24
CA TYR A 69 -4.69 -8.42 9.54
C TYR A 69 -5.03 -7.38 10.61
N ASP A 70 -5.88 -7.76 11.56
CA ASP A 70 -6.17 -6.97 12.73
C ASP A 70 -5.50 -7.61 13.96
N LYS A 71 -4.64 -6.83 14.63
CA LYS A 71 -3.89 -7.28 15.80
C LYS A 71 -4.80 -7.40 17.02
N GLU A 72 -5.81 -6.54 17.14
CA GLU A 72 -6.67 -6.50 18.33
C GLU A 72 -7.53 -7.75 18.44
N THR A 73 -8.09 -8.21 17.31
CA THR A 73 -8.89 -9.44 17.24
C THR A 73 -8.09 -10.69 16.87
N ASP A 74 -6.82 -10.54 16.48
CA ASP A 74 -5.97 -11.61 15.96
C ASP A 74 -6.63 -12.34 14.77
N VAL A 75 -7.05 -11.57 13.76
CA VAL A 75 -7.80 -12.09 12.59
C VAL A 75 -7.22 -11.60 11.27
N TYR A 76 -7.06 -12.54 10.35
CA TYR A 76 -6.84 -12.28 8.93
C TYR A 76 -8.17 -12.18 8.19
N ALA A 77 -8.28 -11.17 7.32
CA ALA A 77 -9.36 -11.07 6.34
C ALA A 77 -8.79 -11.12 4.92
N VAL A 78 -9.23 -12.11 4.14
CA VAL A 78 -8.79 -12.35 2.76
C VAL A 78 -9.95 -12.02 1.82
N TYR A 79 -9.82 -10.92 1.08
CA TYR A 79 -10.81 -10.47 0.10
C TYR A 79 -10.46 -10.99 -1.30
N THR A 80 -11.35 -11.75 -1.92
CA THR A 80 -11.10 -12.48 -3.17
C THR A 80 -11.48 -11.73 -4.44
N ARG A 81 -11.05 -12.26 -5.61
CA ARG A 81 -11.41 -11.70 -6.91
C ARG A 81 -12.90 -11.81 -7.23
N GLU A 82 -13.54 -12.81 -6.65
CA GLU A 82 -14.98 -13.09 -6.73
C GLU A 82 -15.80 -12.24 -5.74
N GLN A 83 -15.15 -11.28 -5.08
CA GLN A 83 -15.71 -10.39 -4.09
C GLN A 83 -16.23 -11.07 -2.82
N VAL A 84 -15.65 -12.23 -2.46
CA VAL A 84 -15.93 -12.94 -1.22
C VAL A 84 -14.85 -12.57 -0.20
N ILE A 85 -15.22 -12.42 1.06
CA ILE A 85 -14.29 -12.20 2.17
C ILE A 85 -14.27 -13.48 3.00
N PHE A 86 -13.08 -13.98 3.29
CA PHE A 86 -12.84 -15.07 4.24
C PHE A 86 -12.16 -14.51 5.48
N THR A 87 -12.57 -14.97 6.66
CA THR A 87 -11.94 -14.64 7.93
C THR A 87 -11.26 -15.87 8.52
N PHE A 88 -10.04 -15.67 9.01
CA PHE A 88 -9.24 -16.69 9.67
C PHE A 88 -8.64 -16.11 10.95
N SER A 89 -8.46 -16.92 11.99
CA SER A 89 -7.73 -16.49 13.19
C SER A 89 -6.23 -16.32 12.90
N GLY A 90 -5.49 -15.71 13.83
CA GLY A 90 -4.06 -15.44 13.70
C GLY A 90 -3.16 -16.67 13.62
N ASN A 91 -3.71 -17.84 13.98
CA ASN A 91 -3.11 -19.16 13.79
C ASN A 91 -3.63 -19.91 12.55
N GLY A 92 -4.46 -19.28 11.71
CA GLY A 92 -4.89 -19.80 10.42
C GLY A 92 -6.19 -20.60 10.43
N ALA A 93 -6.83 -20.82 11.58
CA ALA A 93 -8.10 -21.55 11.64
C ALA A 93 -9.23 -20.76 10.95
N PHE A 94 -10.08 -21.46 10.22
CA PHE A 94 -11.19 -20.84 9.50
C PHE A 94 -12.27 -20.35 10.47
N ILE A 95 -12.70 -19.09 10.30
CA ILE A 95 -13.78 -18.49 11.09
C ILE A 95 -15.09 -18.50 10.28
N SER A 96 -15.12 -17.79 9.15
CA SER A 96 -16.32 -17.68 8.31
C SER A 96 -16.00 -17.13 6.91
N ASN A 97 -17.02 -17.04 6.06
CA ASN A 97 -16.93 -16.36 4.77
C ASN A 97 -18.23 -15.65 4.42
N SER A 98 -18.13 -14.67 3.52
CA SER A 98 -19.25 -13.85 3.09
C SER A 98 -20.04 -14.41 1.91
N LYS A 99 -19.80 -15.66 1.46
CA LYS A 99 -20.42 -16.22 0.23
C LYS A 99 -21.94 -16.10 0.24
N LYS A 100 -22.57 -16.35 1.40
CA LYS A 100 -24.03 -16.28 1.56
C LYS A 100 -24.58 -14.85 1.61
N MET A 101 -23.72 -13.85 1.82
CA MET A 101 -24.10 -12.45 1.89
C MET A 101 -23.98 -11.74 0.54
N GLN A 102 -23.59 -12.44 -0.53
CA GLN A 102 -23.56 -11.89 -1.88
C GLN A 102 -24.94 -11.97 -2.52
N GLY A 103 -25.50 -10.81 -2.89
CA GLY A 103 -26.80 -10.74 -3.55
C GLY A 103 -27.42 -9.35 -3.53
N GLN A 104 -28.75 -9.29 -3.52
CA GLN A 104 -29.55 -8.05 -3.58
C GLN A 104 -30.55 -7.93 -2.43
N GLY A 105 -30.55 -8.88 -1.49
CA GLY A 105 -31.33 -8.84 -0.28
C GLY A 105 -30.98 -7.64 0.62
N PRO A 106 -31.82 -7.36 1.63
CA PRO A 106 -31.64 -6.22 2.53
C PRO A 106 -30.29 -6.26 3.26
N ASP A 107 -29.85 -7.47 3.62
CA ASP A 107 -28.63 -7.76 4.37
C ASP A 107 -27.50 -8.32 3.50
N GLU A 108 -27.65 -8.25 2.18
CA GLU A 108 -26.67 -8.73 1.22
C GLU A 108 -25.95 -7.55 0.55
N TYR A 109 -24.72 -7.78 0.10
CA TYR A 109 -23.97 -6.84 -0.71
C TYR A 109 -23.84 -7.37 -2.14
N HIS A 110 -24.02 -6.48 -3.10
CA HIS A 110 -23.87 -6.82 -4.52
C HIS A 110 -22.42 -6.63 -5.02
N MET A 111 -21.75 -5.61 -4.51
CA MET A 111 -20.40 -5.21 -4.92
C MET A 111 -19.67 -4.55 -3.77
N ALA A 112 -18.41 -4.93 -3.57
CA ALA A 112 -17.48 -4.31 -2.65
C ALA A 112 -16.21 -3.88 -3.41
N ILE A 113 -15.91 -2.59 -3.45
CA ILE A 113 -14.70 -2.06 -4.08
C ILE A 113 -13.53 -1.97 -3.10
N ASP A 114 -13.82 -1.74 -1.83
CA ASP A 114 -12.86 -1.79 -0.73
C ASP A 114 -13.47 -2.50 0.48
N VAL A 115 -12.58 -3.12 1.24
CA VAL A 115 -12.90 -3.83 2.48
C VAL A 115 -11.90 -3.38 3.54
N LYS A 116 -12.37 -3.03 4.73
CA LYS A 116 -11.50 -2.59 5.83
C LYS A 116 -12.06 -2.96 7.19
N PHE A 117 -11.19 -3.29 8.14
CA PHE A 117 -11.61 -3.41 9.53
C PHE A 117 -12.13 -2.07 10.06
N ASN A 118 -13.25 -2.11 10.76
CA ASN A 118 -13.88 -0.98 11.43
C ASN A 118 -13.65 -1.10 12.94
N PRO A 119 -12.76 -0.29 13.54
CA PRO A 119 -12.46 -0.40 14.97
C PRO A 119 -13.60 0.09 15.88
N TYR A 120 -14.57 0.85 15.36
CA TYR A 120 -15.68 1.41 16.15
C TYR A 120 -16.88 0.48 16.22
N LEU A 121 -17.14 -0.28 15.15
CA LEU A 121 -18.20 -1.27 15.10
C LEU A 121 -17.69 -2.72 15.27
N GLN A 122 -16.38 -2.91 15.40
CA GLN A 122 -15.74 -4.22 15.61
C GLN A 122 -16.10 -5.23 14.51
N GLY A 123 -15.95 -4.79 13.26
CA GLY A 123 -16.34 -5.58 12.09
C GLY A 123 -15.55 -5.22 10.83
N LEU A 124 -16.08 -5.61 9.67
CA LEU A 124 -15.55 -5.32 8.35
C LEU A 124 -16.52 -4.39 7.60
N ASP A 125 -16.04 -3.20 7.25
CA ASP A 125 -16.71 -2.31 6.32
C ASP A 125 -16.46 -2.79 4.89
N LEU A 126 -17.55 -2.99 4.14
CA LEU A 126 -17.59 -3.32 2.72
C LEU A 126 -18.22 -2.12 1.99
N LEU A 127 -17.42 -1.40 1.23
CA LEU A 127 -17.83 -0.21 0.50
C LEU A 127 -18.25 -0.57 -0.92
N ASN A 128 -19.37 -0.03 -1.38
CA ASN A 128 -19.69 0.02 -2.81
C ASN A 128 -19.30 1.38 -3.43
N PRO A 129 -19.13 1.48 -4.75
CA PRO A 129 -18.64 2.71 -5.39
C PRO A 129 -19.60 3.91 -5.25
N TYR A 130 -20.85 3.68 -4.87
CA TYR A 130 -21.89 4.70 -4.76
C TYR A 130 -22.18 5.12 -3.31
N GLY A 131 -21.27 4.82 -2.38
CA GLY A 131 -21.33 5.32 -1.00
C GLY A 131 -22.13 4.49 -0.02
N THR A 132 -22.59 3.28 -0.38
CA THR A 132 -23.17 2.36 0.60
C THR A 132 -22.07 1.57 1.30
N ILE A 133 -22.11 1.55 2.62
CA ILE A 133 -21.18 0.82 3.48
C ILE A 133 -21.98 -0.21 4.26
N TYR A 134 -21.65 -1.48 4.03
CA TYR A 134 -22.14 -2.58 4.86
C TYR A 134 -21.08 -2.92 5.88
N THR A 135 -21.45 -3.01 7.15
CA THR A 135 -20.54 -3.46 8.19
C THR A 135 -21.01 -4.80 8.69
N TYR A 136 -20.18 -5.82 8.50
CA TYR A 136 -20.44 -7.16 9.01
C TYR A 136 -19.51 -7.46 10.18
N SER A 137 -19.97 -8.29 11.10
CA SER A 137 -19.09 -8.95 12.07
C SER A 137 -18.17 -9.96 11.38
N LEU A 138 -17.18 -10.48 12.11
CA LEU A 138 -16.19 -11.43 11.57
C LEU A 138 -16.80 -12.80 11.19
N ASP A 139 -18.01 -13.12 11.67
CA ASP A 139 -18.81 -14.28 11.27
C ASP A 139 -19.89 -13.94 10.21
N PHE A 140 -19.86 -12.73 9.66
CA PHE A 140 -20.72 -12.20 8.61
C PHE A 140 -22.20 -11.97 8.98
N LYS A 141 -22.50 -11.66 10.24
CA LYS A 141 -23.80 -11.03 10.59
C LYS A 141 -23.74 -9.54 10.31
N LEU A 142 -24.75 -8.99 9.63
CA LEU A 142 -24.84 -7.54 9.38
C LEU A 142 -24.98 -6.78 10.70
N LEU A 143 -24.08 -5.83 10.93
CA LEU A 143 -24.08 -4.93 12.08
C LEU A 143 -24.69 -3.57 11.73
N ALA A 144 -24.35 -3.05 10.55
CA ALA A 144 -24.85 -1.76 10.10
C ALA A 144 -24.89 -1.67 8.57
N LYS A 145 -25.84 -0.88 8.07
CA LYS A 145 -25.92 -0.44 6.67
C LYS A 145 -26.04 1.07 6.64
N ARG A 146 -25.02 1.74 6.13
CA ARG A 146 -24.93 3.20 6.08
C ARG A 146 -24.73 3.67 4.66
N LYS A 147 -25.05 4.94 4.39
CA LYS A 147 -24.95 5.50 3.05
C LYS A 147 -24.51 6.95 3.09
N ILE A 148 -23.62 7.29 2.16
CA ILE A 148 -23.34 8.66 1.73
C ILE A 148 -23.72 8.79 0.26
N LYS A 149 -24.10 9.99 -0.18
CA LYS A 149 -24.26 10.31 -1.60
C LYS A 149 -23.03 11.10 -2.06
N PRO A 150 -21.99 10.44 -2.60
CA PRO A 150 -20.83 11.15 -3.09
C PRO A 150 -21.14 11.84 -4.43
N GLU A 151 -20.38 12.87 -4.76
CA GLU A 151 -20.45 13.56 -6.07
C GLU A 151 -19.96 12.67 -7.22
N PHE A 152 -18.88 11.93 -6.96
CA PHE A 152 -18.29 10.95 -7.87
C PHE A 152 -18.28 9.56 -7.23
N PRO A 153 -18.03 8.48 -7.99
CA PRO A 153 -17.67 7.22 -7.39
C PRO A 153 -16.51 7.40 -6.41
N ILE A 154 -16.54 6.68 -5.29
CA ILE A 154 -15.44 6.62 -4.32
C ILE A 154 -14.71 5.29 -4.43
N ASP A 155 -13.49 5.19 -3.88
CA ASP A 155 -12.59 4.03 -4.07
C ASP A 155 -12.20 3.35 -2.76
N HIS A 156 -11.48 4.04 -1.88
CA HIS A 156 -11.06 3.52 -0.56
C HIS A 156 -11.80 4.20 0.58
N LEU A 157 -11.85 3.55 1.75
CA LEU A 157 -12.46 4.12 2.96
C LEU A 157 -11.55 4.02 4.20
N ILE A 158 -11.77 4.90 5.17
CA ILE A 158 -11.44 4.65 6.57
C ILE A 158 -12.47 5.31 7.48
N ALA A 159 -12.91 4.59 8.51
CA ALA A 159 -13.68 5.18 9.60
C ALA A 159 -12.71 5.82 10.60
N PHE A 160 -13.01 7.03 11.08
CA PHE A 160 -12.34 7.58 12.27
C PHE A 160 -13.30 7.82 13.45
N ASN A 161 -14.60 7.68 13.24
CA ASN A 161 -15.58 7.35 14.28
C ASN A 161 -16.78 6.62 13.65
N THR A 162 -17.89 6.46 14.39
CA THR A 162 -19.07 5.72 13.93
C THR A 162 -19.84 6.38 12.78
N GLU A 163 -19.63 7.68 12.55
CA GLU A 163 -20.38 8.51 11.61
C GLU A 163 -19.51 9.22 10.59
N GLU A 164 -18.20 9.35 10.83
CA GLU A 164 -17.31 10.12 9.98
C GLU A 164 -16.25 9.24 9.34
N TYR A 165 -16.14 9.44 8.03
CA TYR A 165 -15.36 8.62 7.13
C TYR A 165 -14.50 9.50 6.23
N ILE A 166 -13.41 8.92 5.76
CA ILE A 166 -12.56 9.50 4.74
C ILE A 166 -12.60 8.57 3.52
N PHE A 167 -12.76 9.15 2.33
CA PHE A 167 -12.80 8.41 1.07
C PHE A 167 -11.86 8.98 0.04
N THR A 168 -11.19 8.13 -0.73
CA THR A 168 -10.53 8.56 -1.97
C THR A 168 -11.52 8.54 -3.13
N TYR A 169 -11.26 9.37 -4.14
CA TYR A 169 -11.89 9.26 -5.45
C TYR A 169 -10.98 8.45 -6.39
N PRO A 170 -11.53 7.71 -7.37
CA PRO A 170 -10.73 7.15 -8.45
C PRO A 170 -10.02 8.30 -9.18
N SER A 171 -8.73 8.12 -9.47
CA SER A 171 -7.85 9.18 -9.97
C SER A 171 -8.27 9.81 -11.29
N LEU A 172 -9.25 9.23 -12.00
CA LEU A 172 -9.83 9.82 -13.21
C LEU A 172 -10.70 11.05 -12.91
N TRP A 173 -11.35 11.09 -11.74
CA TRP A 173 -12.39 12.09 -11.43
C TRP A 173 -11.85 13.40 -10.87
N THR A 174 -10.75 13.32 -10.12
CA THR A 174 -10.24 14.44 -9.33
C THR A 174 -8.72 14.50 -9.41
N ASP A 175 -8.17 15.69 -9.21
CA ASP A 175 -6.72 15.88 -9.04
C ASP A 175 -6.38 15.91 -7.55
N GLN A 176 -5.87 14.79 -7.04
CA GLN A 176 -5.31 14.67 -5.68
C GLN A 176 -6.22 15.19 -4.56
N GLU A 177 -7.48 14.79 -4.60
CA GLU A 177 -8.51 15.12 -3.62
C GLU A 177 -8.92 13.88 -2.81
N VAL A 178 -9.25 14.12 -1.54
CA VAL A 178 -9.81 13.12 -0.63
C VAL A 178 -11.00 13.74 0.10
N ALA A 179 -12.07 12.96 0.26
CA ALA A 179 -13.33 13.40 0.85
C ALA A 179 -13.40 13.03 2.33
N PHE A 180 -13.59 14.02 3.20
CA PHE A 180 -14.08 13.84 4.56
C PHE A 180 -15.60 13.91 4.54
N ALA A 181 -16.28 12.91 5.08
CA ALA A 181 -17.72 12.79 5.01
C ALA A 181 -18.32 12.48 6.38
N ASN A 182 -19.40 13.16 6.71
CA ASN A 182 -20.26 12.83 7.83
C ASN A 182 -21.51 12.11 7.31
N LEU A 183 -21.63 10.83 7.63
CA LEU A 183 -22.72 9.96 7.14
C LEU A 183 -24.08 10.34 7.73
N ARG A 184 -24.14 11.00 8.89
CA ARG A 184 -25.40 11.45 9.49
C ARG A 184 -25.92 12.72 8.81
N THR A 185 -25.06 13.74 8.67
CA THR A 185 -25.45 15.03 8.07
C THR A 185 -25.39 15.04 6.55
N GLN A 186 -24.78 14.01 5.94
CA GLN A 186 -24.48 13.91 4.51
C GLN A 186 -23.53 15.01 4.00
N GLN A 187 -22.85 15.72 4.91
CA GLN A 187 -21.88 16.75 4.55
C GLN A 187 -20.59 16.09 4.06
N ILE A 188 -20.02 16.67 3.00
CA ILE A 188 -18.75 16.26 2.41
C ILE A 188 -17.86 17.49 2.30
N TYR A 189 -16.62 17.35 2.78
CA TYR A 189 -15.56 18.32 2.64
C TYR A 189 -14.39 17.67 1.88
N ASN A 190 -13.94 18.29 0.81
CA ASN A 190 -12.80 17.79 0.03
C ASN A 190 -11.53 18.52 0.45
N ALA A 191 -10.48 17.75 0.71
CA ALA A 191 -9.16 18.25 1.02
C ALA A 191 -8.13 17.69 0.03
N ASN A 192 -7.11 18.51 -0.23
CA ASN A 192 -6.10 18.20 -1.23
C ASN A 192 -4.86 17.60 -0.59
N TYR A 193 -4.16 16.77 -1.36
CA TYR A 193 -2.78 16.37 -1.16
C TYR A 193 -1.98 16.66 -2.43
N ASN A 194 -0.66 16.46 -2.43
CA ASN A 194 0.20 16.80 -3.57
C ASN A 194 1.24 15.72 -3.86
N GLY A 195 2.02 15.90 -4.93
CA GLY A 195 3.20 15.08 -5.23
C GLY A 195 2.93 13.77 -5.97
N THR A 196 1.73 13.60 -6.55
CA THR A 196 1.42 12.42 -7.35
C THR A 196 2.05 12.53 -8.73
N ILE A 197 2.94 11.58 -9.05
CA ILE A 197 3.64 11.47 -10.34
C ILE A 197 2.89 10.51 -11.28
N SER A 198 2.28 9.45 -10.74
CA SER A 198 1.44 8.53 -11.51
C SER A 198 0.50 7.77 -10.60
N SER A 199 -0.82 7.88 -10.78
CA SER A 199 -1.79 7.10 -9.99
C SER A 199 -1.88 5.64 -10.44
N GLY A 200 -1.52 5.35 -11.70
CA GLY A 200 -1.74 4.04 -12.35
C GLY A 200 -0.66 2.99 -12.12
N ASN A 201 0.36 3.27 -11.28
CA ASN A 201 1.48 2.37 -11.02
C ASN A 201 1.57 2.05 -9.53
N SER A 202 0.74 1.12 -9.06
CA SER A 202 0.79 0.63 -7.69
C SER A 202 0.25 -0.79 -7.57
N MET A 203 0.75 -1.49 -6.55
CA MET A 203 0.23 -2.77 -6.06
C MET A 203 -0.43 -2.60 -4.68
N ASP A 204 -0.36 -1.42 -4.07
CA ASP A 204 -1.03 -1.08 -2.82
C ASP A 204 -2.52 -1.42 -2.90
N LYS A 205 -3.02 -2.02 -1.83
CA LYS A 205 -4.45 -2.28 -1.62
C LYS A 205 -5.00 -1.51 -0.43
N GLU A 206 -4.16 -0.67 0.16
CA GLU A 206 -4.45 0.12 1.34
C GLU A 206 -3.73 1.47 1.22
N CYS A 207 -4.46 2.54 1.47
CA CYS A 207 -3.94 3.90 1.43
C CYS A 207 -4.19 4.64 2.75
N PHE A 208 -5.07 4.12 3.61
CA PHE A 208 -5.38 4.72 4.90
C PHE A 208 -4.93 3.83 6.06
N TYR A 209 -4.28 4.43 7.04
CA TYR A 209 -3.72 3.70 8.18
C TYR A 209 -4.15 4.38 9.48
N LYS A 210 -4.49 3.57 10.48
CA LYS A 210 -4.64 4.00 11.88
C LYS A 210 -3.50 3.38 12.67
N ILE A 211 -2.65 4.20 13.27
CA ILE A 211 -1.55 3.76 14.12
C ILE A 211 -1.70 4.50 15.45
N GLY A 212 -1.97 3.74 16.52
CA GLY A 212 -2.44 4.30 17.78
C GLY A 212 -3.74 5.10 17.57
N ASP A 213 -3.71 6.36 17.99
CA ASP A 213 -4.82 7.32 17.85
C ASP A 213 -4.72 8.20 16.60
N ASN A 214 -3.66 8.05 15.80
CA ASN A 214 -3.39 8.88 14.64
C ASN A 214 -3.82 8.20 13.34
N PHE A 215 -4.17 9.03 12.36
CA PHE A 215 -4.58 8.62 11.04
C PHE A 215 -3.57 9.10 9.99
N TYR A 216 -3.35 8.27 8.98
CA TYR A 216 -2.36 8.52 7.94
C TYR A 216 -2.90 8.17 6.57
N PHE A 217 -2.41 8.89 5.58
CA PHE A 217 -2.71 8.66 4.17
C PHE A 217 -1.42 8.48 3.40
N ILE A 218 -1.33 7.38 2.66
CA ILE A 218 -0.27 7.10 1.72
C ILE A 218 -0.95 7.02 0.34
N PRO A 219 -0.76 8.02 -0.53
CA PRO A 219 -1.44 8.04 -1.81
C PRO A 219 -1.09 6.80 -2.64
N PRO A 220 -2.09 6.17 -3.29
CA PRO A 220 -1.84 5.10 -4.23
C PRO A 220 -1.05 5.65 -5.44
N GLY A 221 -0.30 4.76 -6.08
CA GLY A 221 0.58 5.13 -7.20
C GLY A 221 1.96 5.60 -6.76
N ILE A 222 2.62 6.35 -7.65
CA ILE A 222 3.92 6.98 -7.41
C ILE A 222 3.67 8.33 -6.77
N ASN A 223 3.83 8.35 -5.45
CA ASN A 223 3.90 9.52 -4.61
C ASN A 223 4.88 9.19 -3.48
N TYR A 224 5.86 10.05 -3.25
CA TYR A 224 6.92 9.80 -2.28
C TYR A 224 6.56 10.30 -0.87
N TYR A 225 5.45 11.00 -0.71
CA TYR A 225 5.01 11.53 0.58
C TYR A 225 4.09 10.58 1.33
N PHE A 226 4.26 10.57 2.65
CA PHE A 226 3.32 10.01 3.61
C PHE A 226 2.72 11.19 4.36
N TYR A 227 1.40 11.15 4.55
CA TYR A 227 0.65 12.25 5.14
C TYR A 227 0.07 11.84 6.48
N ARG A 228 0.20 12.72 7.48
CA ARG A 228 -0.65 12.68 8.66
C ARG A 228 -1.98 13.34 8.33
N ILE A 229 -3.07 12.70 8.75
CA ILE A 229 -4.43 13.22 8.64
C ILE A 229 -4.75 13.94 9.95
N ASP A 230 -5.11 15.21 9.85
CA ASP A 230 -5.75 15.95 10.94
C ASP A 230 -7.27 15.89 10.71
N THR A 231 -7.96 15.11 11.52
CA THR A 231 -9.40 14.87 11.37
C THR A 231 -10.26 16.04 11.85
N LYS A 232 -9.72 16.94 12.68
CA LYS A 232 -10.45 18.13 13.15
C LYS A 232 -10.41 19.24 12.11
N GLU A 233 -9.22 19.49 11.58
CA GLU A 233 -9.00 20.51 10.54
C GLU A 233 -9.23 19.96 9.12
N MET A 234 -9.52 18.65 9.00
CA MET A 234 -9.76 17.94 7.74
C MET A 234 -8.66 18.18 6.69
N LYS A 235 -7.39 18.02 7.10
CA LYS A 235 -6.23 18.34 6.26
C LYS A 235 -5.18 17.24 6.26
N PHE A 236 -4.40 17.19 5.18
CA PHE A 236 -3.24 16.32 5.03
C PHE A 236 -1.96 17.11 5.22
N THR A 237 -1.11 16.67 6.14
CA THR A 237 0.22 17.28 6.36
C THR A 237 1.30 16.26 6.00
N PRO A 238 2.17 16.54 5.02
CA PRO A 238 3.33 15.68 4.76
C PRO A 238 4.15 15.50 6.04
N MET A 239 4.45 14.26 6.39
CA MET A 239 5.24 13.94 7.58
C MET A 239 6.51 13.17 7.25
N MET A 240 6.52 12.45 6.14
CA MET A 240 7.66 11.64 5.72
C MET A 240 7.76 11.65 4.20
N TYR A 241 8.99 11.54 3.70
CA TYR A 241 9.33 11.52 2.28
C TYR A 241 10.29 10.37 1.97
N LEU A 242 9.97 9.58 0.95
CA LEU A 242 10.86 8.54 0.42
C LEU A 242 11.87 9.18 -0.53
N ASP A 243 13.12 9.23 -0.10
CA ASP A 243 14.21 9.86 -0.84
C ASP A 243 14.98 8.82 -1.64
N PHE A 244 14.59 8.65 -2.91
CA PHE A 244 15.27 7.75 -3.86
C PHE A 244 16.55 8.38 -4.46
N GLY A 245 16.95 9.57 -4.02
CA GLY A 245 18.11 10.30 -4.57
C GLY A 245 18.00 10.46 -6.09
N ASP A 246 19.07 10.11 -6.80
CA ASP A 246 19.12 10.20 -8.27
C ASP A 246 18.17 9.22 -8.98
N SER A 247 17.67 8.20 -8.27
CA SER A 247 16.70 7.23 -8.82
C SER A 247 15.25 7.69 -8.72
N GLU A 248 15.00 8.87 -8.15
CA GLU A 248 13.67 9.44 -8.04
C GLU A 248 13.07 9.76 -9.43
N ILE A 249 11.88 9.24 -9.67
CA ILE A 249 11.10 9.55 -10.86
C ILE A 249 10.56 10.98 -10.75
N LYS A 250 11.04 11.86 -11.61
CA LYS A 250 10.60 13.26 -11.71
C LYS A 250 9.43 13.38 -12.69
N GLU A 251 8.55 14.35 -12.43
CA GLU A 251 7.41 14.67 -13.33
C GLU A 251 7.90 15.16 -14.71
N GLU A 252 9.00 15.91 -14.73
CA GLU A 252 9.57 16.45 -15.96
C GLU A 252 10.02 15.32 -16.90
N GLY A 253 9.54 15.38 -18.16
CA GLY A 253 9.89 14.41 -19.19
C GLY A 253 8.99 13.16 -19.24
N LEU A 254 8.03 13.01 -18.33
CA LEU A 254 7.04 11.93 -18.42
C LEU A 254 5.95 12.24 -19.45
N PRO A 255 5.50 11.25 -20.25
CA PRO A 255 4.36 11.44 -21.14
C PRO A 255 3.05 11.52 -20.34
N GLY A 256 2.00 12.08 -20.95
CA GLY A 256 0.66 12.12 -20.36
C GLY A 256 0.59 12.91 -19.05
N ARG A 257 -0.32 12.51 -18.15
CA ARG A 257 -0.54 13.14 -16.83
C ARG A 257 -0.79 12.12 -15.72
N ALA A 258 -0.59 12.53 -14.47
CA ALA A 258 -0.65 11.67 -13.29
C ALA A 258 -2.07 11.28 -12.87
N ALA A 259 -3.02 12.21 -13.03
CA ALA A 259 -4.41 12.10 -12.61
C ALA A 259 -5.33 12.95 -13.50
N GLY A 260 -6.63 12.78 -13.34
CA GLY A 260 -7.65 13.60 -13.97
C GLY A 260 -7.90 14.91 -13.23
N LYS A 261 -8.98 15.58 -13.61
CA LYS A 261 -9.47 16.81 -12.99
C LYS A 261 -11.00 16.77 -13.00
N ARG A 262 -11.62 17.54 -12.11
CA ARG A 262 -13.08 17.72 -12.11
C ARG A 262 -13.52 18.27 -13.47
N THR A 263 -14.28 17.48 -14.21
CA THR A 263 -14.79 17.84 -15.54
C THR A 263 -16.07 17.05 -15.82
N ASP A 264 -17.02 17.67 -16.49
CA ASP A 264 -18.26 17.03 -16.96
C ASP A 264 -18.19 16.58 -18.43
N LEU A 265 -17.09 16.89 -19.11
CA LEU A 265 -16.92 16.57 -20.53
C LEU A 265 -16.35 15.16 -20.73
N ASP A 266 -17.13 14.28 -21.34
CA ASP A 266 -16.72 12.89 -21.60
C ASP A 266 -15.51 12.78 -22.53
N GLU A 267 -15.39 13.66 -23.53
CA GLU A 267 -14.21 13.70 -24.41
C GLU A 267 -12.92 14.01 -23.64
N GLU A 268 -12.99 14.91 -22.66
CA GLU A 268 -11.84 15.22 -21.80
C GLU A 268 -11.51 14.01 -20.91
N ARG A 269 -12.52 13.33 -20.34
CA ARG A 269 -12.30 12.10 -19.56
C ARG A 269 -11.62 11.01 -20.38
N LEU A 270 -12.03 10.82 -21.64
CA LEU A 270 -11.38 9.86 -22.54
C LEU A 270 -9.92 10.22 -22.83
N ARG A 271 -9.61 11.51 -23.00
CA ARG A 271 -8.22 11.98 -23.15
C ARG A 271 -7.41 11.73 -21.88
N VAL A 272 -7.96 12.04 -20.70
CA VAL A 272 -7.34 11.76 -19.39
C VAL A 272 -6.96 10.27 -19.29
N VAL A 273 -7.92 9.37 -19.56
CA VAL A 273 -7.68 7.92 -19.46
C VAL A 273 -6.52 7.49 -20.33
N LYS A 274 -6.48 7.97 -21.59
CA LYS A 274 -5.40 7.65 -22.52
C LYS A 274 -4.04 8.16 -22.01
N GLU A 275 -3.96 9.41 -21.59
CA GLU A 275 -2.72 10.02 -21.10
C GLU A 275 -2.19 9.34 -19.83
N MET A 276 -3.08 9.00 -18.90
CA MET A 276 -2.72 8.24 -17.69
C MET A 276 -2.24 6.83 -18.04
N GLN A 277 -2.88 6.18 -19.02
CA GLN A 277 -2.46 4.87 -19.49
C GLN A 277 -1.09 4.94 -20.17
N ASP A 278 -0.86 5.91 -21.06
CA ASP A 278 0.42 6.12 -21.73
C ASP A 278 1.55 6.32 -20.70
N ARG A 279 1.30 7.14 -19.67
CA ARG A 279 2.23 7.32 -18.54
C ARG A 279 2.49 6.03 -17.78
N SER A 280 1.44 5.30 -17.42
CA SER A 280 1.57 4.06 -16.66
C SER A 280 2.36 3.00 -17.44
N GLN A 281 2.11 2.88 -18.74
CA GLN A 281 2.84 1.96 -19.61
C GLN A 281 4.29 2.36 -19.80
N PHE A 282 4.58 3.65 -19.95
CA PHE A 282 5.96 4.17 -20.04
C PHE A 282 6.77 3.80 -18.80
N LEU A 283 6.21 4.03 -17.60
CA LEU A 283 6.88 3.72 -16.34
C LEU A 283 7.04 2.21 -16.12
N LYS A 284 6.03 1.43 -16.48
CA LYS A 284 6.01 -0.04 -16.32
C LYS A 284 7.04 -0.76 -17.19
N HIS A 285 7.35 -0.21 -18.37
CA HIS A 285 8.26 -0.80 -19.35
C HIS A 285 9.60 -0.07 -19.45
N SER A 286 9.80 0.97 -18.64
CA SER A 286 11.10 1.61 -18.55
C SER A 286 12.05 0.76 -17.74
N ASN A 287 13.23 0.45 -18.31
CA ASN A 287 14.31 -0.21 -17.56
C ASN A 287 15.14 0.79 -16.73
N ASN A 288 14.76 2.07 -16.71
CA ASN A 288 15.53 3.14 -16.08
C ASN A 288 14.90 3.64 -14.77
N HIS A 289 13.68 3.22 -14.44
CA HIS A 289 12.95 3.75 -13.28
C HIS A 289 12.73 2.68 -12.22
N PHE A 290 12.98 3.02 -10.97
CA PHE A 290 12.56 2.20 -9.83
C PHE A 290 11.17 2.66 -9.39
N VAL A 291 10.16 1.85 -9.68
CA VAL A 291 8.76 2.17 -9.42
C VAL A 291 8.36 1.62 -8.05
N PRO A 292 8.07 2.48 -7.04
CA PRO A 292 7.56 2.02 -5.75
C PRO A 292 6.11 1.56 -5.90
N LEU A 293 5.87 0.28 -5.67
CA LEU A 293 4.58 -0.37 -5.89
C LEU A 293 3.81 -0.63 -4.59
N ILE A 294 4.51 -0.92 -3.49
CA ILE A 294 3.88 -1.07 -2.16
C ILE A 294 4.59 -0.19 -1.15
N LYS A 295 3.83 0.54 -0.32
CA LYS A 295 4.35 1.49 0.66
C LYS A 295 3.50 1.46 1.94
N PHE A 296 4.10 1.13 3.07
CA PHE A 296 3.45 1.26 4.37
C PHE A 296 4.49 1.41 5.48
N PHE A 297 4.03 1.74 6.68
CA PHE A 297 4.89 1.97 7.83
C PHE A 297 4.15 1.69 9.14
N ASN A 298 4.91 1.64 10.23
CA ASN A 298 4.40 1.79 11.58
C ASN A 298 5.29 2.77 12.37
N GLU A 299 5.16 2.81 13.70
CA GLU A 299 5.99 3.68 14.54
C GLU A 299 7.49 3.47 14.34
N ASP A 300 7.92 2.23 14.10
CA ASP A 300 9.32 1.84 14.15
C ASP A 300 9.93 1.63 12.76
N TYR A 301 9.12 1.26 11.77
CA TYR A 301 9.63 0.80 10.48
C TYR A 301 8.88 1.41 9.30
N VAL A 302 9.60 1.61 8.20
CA VAL A 302 9.05 1.90 6.86
C VAL A 302 9.36 0.73 5.95
N TYR A 303 8.37 0.30 5.17
CA TYR A 303 8.51 -0.75 4.16
C TYR A 303 8.14 -0.22 2.78
N VAL A 304 9.00 -0.51 1.81
CA VAL A 304 8.78 -0.18 0.40
C VAL A 304 9.11 -1.40 -0.46
N TYR A 305 8.17 -1.82 -1.29
CA TYR A 305 8.42 -2.76 -2.38
C TYR A 305 8.48 -1.99 -3.69
N PHE A 306 9.57 -2.15 -4.44
CA PHE A 306 9.75 -1.47 -5.72
C PHE A 306 10.35 -2.39 -6.78
N VAL A 307 10.09 -2.09 -8.05
CA VAL A 307 10.60 -2.84 -9.20
C VAL A 307 11.31 -1.92 -10.16
N LYS A 308 12.39 -2.39 -10.80
CA LYS A 308 13.08 -1.63 -11.86
C LYS A 308 12.46 -1.84 -13.24
N SER A 309 11.93 -3.04 -13.47
CA SER A 309 11.13 -3.37 -14.66
C SER A 309 10.10 -4.43 -14.26
N THR A 310 9.07 -4.62 -15.08
CA THR A 310 8.10 -5.70 -14.83
C THR A 310 8.61 -7.10 -15.15
N GLN A 311 9.84 -7.23 -15.62
CA GLN A 311 10.53 -8.50 -15.81
C GLN A 311 11.48 -8.71 -14.63
N GLY A 312 11.04 -9.46 -13.63
CA GLY A 312 11.87 -9.74 -12.45
C GLY A 312 11.11 -9.91 -11.15
N PHE A 313 11.82 -10.32 -10.10
CA PHE A 313 11.33 -10.17 -8.72
C PHE A 313 11.41 -8.68 -8.32
N GLY A 314 10.64 -8.20 -7.35
CA GLY A 314 10.86 -6.85 -6.83
C GLY A 314 11.90 -6.82 -5.73
N SER A 315 12.25 -5.60 -5.33
CA SER A 315 13.13 -5.34 -4.20
C SER A 315 12.31 -4.97 -2.98
N ASN A 316 12.69 -5.50 -1.82
CA ASN A 316 12.08 -5.18 -0.53
C ASN A 316 13.04 -4.30 0.24
N PHE A 317 12.61 -3.08 0.53
CA PHE A 317 13.33 -2.13 1.35
C PHE A 317 12.63 -1.97 2.70
N ILE A 318 13.41 -2.10 3.78
CA ILE A 318 12.96 -2.00 5.16
C ILE A 318 13.86 -0.99 5.84
N TYR A 319 13.27 -0.03 6.53
CA TYR A 319 14.01 1.00 7.24
C TYR A 319 13.57 1.06 8.69
N ASN A 320 14.51 0.91 9.63
CA ASN A 320 14.27 1.12 11.05
C ASN A 320 14.42 2.62 11.35
N ARG A 321 13.30 3.26 11.69
CA ARG A 321 13.22 4.70 11.95
C ARG A 321 13.95 5.10 13.23
N LYS A 322 14.15 4.18 14.18
CA LYS A 322 14.86 4.43 15.45
C LYS A 322 16.37 4.34 15.27
N THR A 323 16.87 3.25 14.70
CA THR A 323 18.32 3.03 14.50
C THR A 323 18.86 3.76 13.27
N LYS A 324 17.97 4.17 12.35
CA LYS A 324 18.28 4.77 11.05
C LYS A 324 19.01 3.81 10.10
N GLU A 325 18.91 2.50 10.37
CA GLU A 325 19.47 1.45 9.52
C GLU A 325 18.45 0.97 8.49
N SER A 326 18.94 0.65 7.30
CA SER A 326 18.14 0.12 6.20
C SER A 326 18.59 -1.27 5.80
N PHE A 327 17.64 -2.06 5.32
CA PHE A 327 17.88 -3.34 4.70
C PHE A 327 17.21 -3.40 3.33
N LEU A 328 17.91 -3.96 2.34
CA LEU A 328 17.44 -4.09 0.96
C LEU A 328 17.70 -5.50 0.44
N THR A 329 16.65 -6.24 0.07
CA THR A 329 16.77 -7.41 -0.82
C THR A 329 16.58 -6.98 -2.26
N ASN A 330 17.35 -7.55 -3.19
CA ASN A 330 17.07 -7.45 -4.62
C ASN A 330 16.61 -8.80 -5.20
N GLU A 331 16.46 -8.86 -6.53
CA GLU A 331 16.07 -10.05 -7.26
C GLU A 331 17.02 -11.24 -7.02
N GLY A 332 16.62 -12.14 -6.12
CA GLY A 332 17.27 -13.44 -5.97
C GLY A 332 18.45 -13.50 -5.01
N LYS A 333 18.95 -12.38 -4.45
CA LYS A 333 20.12 -12.41 -3.56
C LYS A 333 20.03 -11.35 -2.43
N PRO A 334 20.58 -11.65 -1.24
CA PRO A 334 21.01 -12.97 -0.73
C PRO A 334 19.83 -13.86 -0.31
N PHE A 335 18.60 -13.33 -0.33
CA PHE A 335 17.38 -13.96 0.17
C PHE A 335 16.20 -13.50 -0.69
N ILE A 336 15.30 -14.41 -1.05
CA ILE A 336 14.09 -14.08 -1.80
C ILE A 336 12.97 -13.85 -0.80
N MET A 337 12.46 -12.62 -0.76
CA MET A 337 11.32 -12.24 0.07
C MET A 337 10.16 -11.84 -0.82
N ASN A 338 8.99 -12.42 -0.59
CA ASN A 338 7.77 -11.95 -1.24
C ASN A 338 7.40 -10.56 -0.70
N CYS A 339 6.71 -9.77 -1.53
CA CYS A 339 6.19 -8.51 -1.08
C CYS A 339 5.25 -8.70 0.13
N CYS A 340 5.31 -7.77 1.07
CA CYS A 340 4.51 -7.79 2.28
C CYS A 340 3.26 -6.93 2.13
N PHE A 341 2.21 -7.26 2.86
CA PHE A 341 0.94 -6.53 2.85
C PHE A 341 0.72 -5.71 4.13
N ALA A 342 1.46 -6.00 5.20
CA ALA A 342 1.36 -5.28 6.47
C ALA A 342 2.64 -5.43 7.32
N ILE A 343 2.77 -4.57 8.32
CA ILE A 343 3.73 -4.68 9.41
C ILE A 343 3.03 -4.47 10.75
N VAL A 344 3.25 -5.39 11.69
CA VAL A 344 2.72 -5.30 13.06
C VAL A 344 3.87 -5.50 14.03
N ASP A 345 4.09 -4.53 14.91
CA ASP A 345 5.29 -4.44 15.75
C ASP A 345 6.56 -4.55 14.89
N ASN A 346 7.34 -5.61 15.07
CA ASN A 346 8.53 -5.94 14.28
C ASN A 346 8.28 -7.11 13.31
N ILE A 347 7.03 -7.38 12.91
CA ILE A 347 6.67 -8.54 12.08
C ILE A 347 6.14 -8.05 10.75
N LEU A 348 6.86 -8.35 9.66
CA LEU A 348 6.37 -8.18 8.30
C LEU A 348 5.50 -9.38 7.90
N LEU A 349 4.33 -9.09 7.36
CA LEU A 349 3.35 -10.09 6.95
C LEU A 349 3.29 -10.18 5.44
N SER A 350 3.52 -11.38 4.91
CA SER A 350 3.37 -11.70 3.50
C SER A 350 2.41 -12.88 3.34
N ILE A 351 1.88 -13.08 2.13
CA ILE A 351 1.00 -14.20 1.80
C ILE A 351 1.34 -14.72 0.42
N HIS A 352 1.42 -16.04 0.27
CA HIS A 352 1.65 -16.66 -1.03
C HIS A 352 0.96 -18.02 -1.15
N GLN A 353 0.74 -18.45 -2.40
CA GLN A 353 0.27 -19.80 -2.70
C GLN A 353 1.28 -20.87 -2.24
N PRO A 354 0.79 -22.04 -1.76
CA PRO A 354 1.59 -23.14 -1.20
C PRO A 354 2.87 -23.48 -1.96
N GLU A 355 2.77 -23.62 -3.28
CA GLU A 355 3.82 -24.15 -4.16
C GLU A 355 5.07 -23.25 -4.24
N TYR A 356 4.99 -22.01 -3.76
CA TYR A 356 6.11 -21.07 -3.73
C TYR A 356 6.69 -20.86 -2.33
N VAL A 357 6.02 -21.29 -1.26
CA VAL A 357 6.40 -20.96 0.13
C VAL A 357 7.85 -21.35 0.41
N SER A 358 8.25 -22.56 0.00
CA SER A 358 9.61 -23.09 0.20
C SER A 358 10.72 -22.25 -0.47
N ARG A 359 10.39 -21.43 -1.47
CA ARG A 359 11.33 -20.53 -2.15
C ARG A 359 11.45 -19.16 -1.48
N LEU A 360 10.48 -18.81 -0.63
CA LEU A 360 10.34 -17.49 0.00
C LEU A 360 10.82 -17.48 1.46
N VAL A 361 11.21 -18.64 1.97
CA VAL A 361 11.71 -18.81 3.33
C VAL A 361 13.12 -19.38 3.32
N ASP A 362 13.88 -19.05 4.36
CA ASP A 362 15.20 -19.61 4.59
C ASP A 362 15.16 -20.39 5.91
N GLN A 363 15.39 -21.70 5.81
CA GLN A 363 15.29 -22.63 6.94
C GLN A 363 16.25 -22.27 8.09
N ARG A 364 17.31 -21.49 7.84
CA ARG A 364 18.21 -20.98 8.89
C ARG A 364 17.49 -20.11 9.92
N PHE A 365 16.36 -19.51 9.55
CA PHE A 365 15.54 -18.66 10.42
C PHE A 365 14.27 -19.37 10.92
N MET A 366 14.12 -20.67 10.66
CA MET A 366 12.92 -21.44 11.02
C MET A 366 13.23 -22.43 12.13
N SER A 367 12.27 -22.63 13.03
CA SER A 367 12.34 -23.72 14.01
C SER A 367 12.07 -25.07 13.35
N SER A 368 12.42 -26.18 14.01
CA SER A 368 12.06 -27.51 13.52
C SER A 368 10.54 -27.73 13.41
N GLU A 369 9.74 -27.01 14.20
CA GLU A 369 8.28 -27.04 14.08
C GLU A 369 7.82 -26.35 12.80
N GLU A 370 8.37 -25.17 12.49
CA GLU A 370 8.04 -24.41 11.28
C GLU A 370 8.48 -25.13 10.01
N ILE A 371 9.62 -25.82 10.03
CA ILE A 371 10.07 -26.67 8.92
C ILE A 371 9.08 -27.82 8.70
N ARG A 372 8.63 -28.49 9.76
CA ARG A 372 7.61 -29.55 9.64
C ARG A 372 6.28 -29.03 9.12
N LYS A 373 5.84 -27.85 9.56
CA LYS A 373 4.65 -27.18 9.00
C LYS A 373 4.83 -26.98 7.50
N MET A 374 5.99 -26.45 7.08
CA MET A 374 6.30 -26.23 5.67
C MET A 374 6.24 -27.52 4.83
N GLU A 375 6.80 -28.61 5.34
CA GLU A 375 6.85 -29.91 4.66
C GLU A 375 5.47 -30.59 4.55
N GLN A 376 4.50 -30.20 5.39
CA GLN A 376 3.14 -30.74 5.39
C GLN A 376 2.17 -29.99 4.48
N ILE A 377 2.55 -28.80 4.00
CA ILE A 377 1.75 -27.98 3.08
C ILE A 377 1.64 -28.69 1.74
N LYS A 378 0.41 -28.80 1.22
CA LYS A 378 0.09 -29.40 -0.07
C LYS A 378 -0.19 -28.33 -1.12
N GLU A 379 -0.06 -28.70 -2.40
CA GLU A 379 -0.31 -27.78 -3.50
C GLU A 379 -1.76 -27.29 -3.60
N ASP A 380 -2.72 -28.08 -3.10
CA ASP A 380 -4.15 -27.76 -3.07
C ASP A 380 -4.60 -27.04 -1.79
N ASP A 381 -3.67 -26.76 -0.88
CA ASP A 381 -3.96 -25.98 0.32
C ASP A 381 -4.26 -24.50 0.00
N ASN A 382 -4.94 -23.84 0.93
CA ASN A 382 -5.08 -22.40 0.89
C ASN A 382 -3.70 -21.69 1.01
N PRO A 383 -3.60 -20.43 0.57
CA PRO A 383 -2.42 -19.61 0.75
C PRO A 383 -1.92 -19.55 2.19
N VAL A 384 -0.62 -19.36 2.32
CA VAL A 384 0.10 -19.40 3.60
C VAL A 384 0.55 -17.99 3.94
N ILE A 385 0.26 -17.54 5.16
CA ILE A 385 0.84 -16.31 5.68
C ILE A 385 2.27 -16.61 6.12
N ILE A 386 3.21 -15.77 5.69
CA ILE A 386 4.62 -15.81 6.09
C ILE A 386 4.87 -14.62 7.00
N LYS A 387 5.35 -14.88 8.22
CA LYS A 387 5.71 -13.88 9.21
C LYS A 387 7.24 -13.76 9.24
N TYR A 388 7.77 -12.62 8.79
CA TYR A 388 9.19 -12.29 8.90
C TYR A 388 9.40 -11.41 10.14
N TYR A 389 10.02 -11.97 11.18
CA TYR A 389 10.34 -11.23 12.39
C TYR A 389 11.64 -10.45 12.16
N LEU A 390 11.56 -9.13 12.31
CA LEU A 390 12.67 -8.21 12.20
C LEU A 390 13.44 -8.13 13.52
N LYS A 391 14.76 -8.00 13.44
CA LYS A 391 15.60 -7.64 14.58
C LYS A 391 15.23 -6.24 15.08
N ARG A 392 15.21 -6.08 16.40
CA ARG A 392 14.84 -4.84 17.08
C ARG A 392 16.03 -3.94 17.32
#